data_AF-A0AB36EU66-F1
#
_entry.id   AF-A0AB36EU66-F1
#
_cell.length_a   1.000
_cell.length_b   1.000
_cell.length_c   1.000
_cell.angle_alpha   90.00
_cell.angle_beta   90.00
_cell.angle_gamma   90.00
#
_symmetry.space_group_name_H-M   'P 1'
#
loop_
_entity.id
_entity.type
_entity.pdbx_description
1 polymer ?
#
loop_
_entity_poly.entity_id
_entity_poly.type
_entity_poly.pdbx_seq_one_letter_code
_entity_poly.pdbx_strand_id
1 'polypeptide(L)'
;MTSLLEDWCVFCEGRASFDKSHFLGLLKACRDPEAIRQVFRYFPDADEMSRRAWDVISSGTLENALYLLPRKESSLAERLSLGEAWLRELARVCEAVGDEELAAICRAAKVVAATRDEVHAARMQDIPELWVFDRLGDEIRSRKTLHTDAAYGLHEALYGLAADYYLTWYIAQPLFDLDIDLTRYLRFWRAGGVCALMPTQLLVS
;
A
#
# COMPACT_ATOMS: atom_id res chain seq x y z
N MET A 1 -9.45 -4.61 30.20
CA MET A 1 -9.02 -4.98 28.84
C MET A 1 -7.96 -3.97 28.45
N THR A 2 -6.74 -4.41 28.19
CA THR A 2 -5.71 -3.55 27.60
C THR A 2 -6.12 -3.17 26.19
N SER A 3 -5.79 -1.96 25.77
CA SER A 3 -6.00 -1.52 24.38
C SER A 3 -5.00 -2.20 23.44
N LEU A 4 -5.33 -2.33 22.15
CA LEU A 4 -4.38 -2.86 21.14
C LEU A 4 -3.06 -2.07 21.10
N LEU A 5 -3.10 -0.77 21.43
CA LEU A 5 -1.91 0.07 21.49
C LEU A 5 -1.01 -0.25 22.70
N GLU A 6 -1.61 -0.59 23.85
CA GLU A 6 -0.87 -1.07 25.02
C GLU A 6 -0.22 -2.43 24.72
N ASP A 7 -0.98 -3.36 24.14
CA ASP A 7 -0.47 -4.68 23.70
C ASP A 7 0.69 -4.50 22.70
N TRP A 8 0.57 -3.55 21.78
CA TRP A 8 1.61 -3.20 20.81
C TRP A 8 2.88 -2.70 21.48
N CYS A 9 2.74 -1.80 22.46
CA CYS A 9 3.89 -1.24 23.17
C CYS A 9 4.64 -2.31 23.97
N VAL A 10 3.93 -3.17 24.72
CA VAL A 10 4.57 -4.26 25.48
C VAL A 10 5.21 -5.31 24.56
N PHE A 11 4.64 -5.53 23.37
CA PHE A 11 5.21 -6.42 22.34
C PHE A 11 6.51 -5.85 21.77
N CYS A 12 6.52 -4.57 21.37
CA CYS A 12 7.72 -3.91 20.86
C CYS A 12 8.83 -3.80 21.90
N GLU A 13 8.48 -3.70 23.18
CA GLU A 13 9.42 -3.68 24.32
C GLU A 13 9.91 -5.09 24.72
N GLY A 14 9.43 -6.15 24.06
CA GLY A 14 9.78 -7.53 24.39
C GLY A 14 9.24 -8.02 25.75
N ARG A 15 8.25 -7.30 26.32
CA ARG A 15 7.63 -7.63 27.62
C ARG A 15 6.48 -8.63 27.50
N ALA A 16 5.96 -8.85 26.29
CA ALA A 16 4.93 -9.84 26.00
C ALA A 16 5.09 -10.38 24.57
N SER A 17 4.52 -11.56 24.32
CA SER A 17 4.50 -12.20 23.00
C SER A 17 3.08 -12.29 22.50
N PHE A 18 2.86 -11.92 21.24
CA PHE A 18 1.58 -12.02 20.55
C PHE A 18 1.80 -12.64 19.17
N ASP A 19 0.74 -13.21 18.62
CA ASP A 19 0.73 -13.50 17.18
C ASP A 19 0.75 -12.18 16.39
N LYS A 20 1.40 -12.16 15.24
CA LYS A 20 1.58 -10.93 14.46
C LYS A 20 0.23 -10.40 13.96
N SER A 21 -0.71 -11.30 13.65
CA SER A 21 -2.08 -10.95 13.25
C SER A 21 -2.90 -10.31 14.37
N HIS A 22 -2.46 -10.40 15.64
CA HIS A 22 -3.09 -9.69 16.77
C HIS A 22 -3.20 -8.19 16.52
N PHE A 23 -2.25 -7.62 15.76
CA PHE A 23 -2.17 -6.19 15.49
C PHE A 23 -2.87 -5.76 14.18
N LEU A 24 -3.58 -6.65 13.48
CA LEU A 24 -4.29 -6.33 12.23
C LEU A 24 -5.23 -5.12 12.37
N GLY A 25 -5.85 -4.94 13.55
CA GLY A 25 -6.75 -3.83 13.85
C GLY A 25 -6.08 -2.58 14.43
N LEU A 26 -4.76 -2.58 14.66
CA LEU A 26 -4.05 -1.56 15.45
C LEU A 26 -4.26 -0.15 14.91
N LEU A 27 -4.02 0.06 13.62
CA LEU A 27 -4.13 1.39 13.00
C LEU A 27 -5.58 1.87 12.86
N LYS A 28 -6.56 0.96 12.75
CA LYS A 28 -7.99 1.31 12.76
C LYS A 28 -8.44 1.81 14.14
N ALA A 29 -7.78 1.36 15.19
CA ALA A 29 -8.04 1.80 16.56
C ALA A 29 -7.40 3.16 16.89
N CYS A 30 -6.44 3.64 16.09
CA CYS A 30 -5.80 4.93 16.29
C CYS A 30 -6.73 6.07 15.82
N ARG A 31 -7.11 6.96 16.74
CA ARG A 31 -8.10 8.02 16.48
C ARG A 31 -7.49 9.40 16.29
N ASP A 32 -6.20 9.53 16.55
CA ASP A 32 -5.49 10.81 16.53
C ASP A 32 -4.01 10.61 16.14
N PRO A 33 -3.32 11.69 15.73
CA PRO A 33 -1.92 11.64 15.33
C PRO A 33 -0.95 11.15 16.42
N GLU A 34 -1.29 11.32 17.70
CA GLU A 34 -0.40 10.92 18.79
C GLU A 34 -0.41 9.41 18.99
N ALA A 35 -1.58 8.76 18.91
CA ALA A 35 -1.69 7.31 18.89
C ALA A 35 -0.87 6.69 17.74
N ILE A 36 -0.88 7.33 16.56
CA ILE A 36 -0.08 6.89 15.41
C ILE A 36 1.42 7.00 15.70
N ARG A 37 1.88 8.11 16.28
CA ARG A 37 3.30 8.25 16.68
C ARG A 37 3.73 7.17 17.66
N GLN A 38 2.86 6.79 18.60
CA GLN A 38 3.13 5.70 19.54
C GLN A 38 3.30 4.35 18.84
N VAL A 39 2.59 4.09 17.73
CA VAL A 39 2.78 2.86 16.94
C VAL A 39 4.20 2.82 16.35
N PHE A 40 4.65 3.92 15.76
CA PHE A 40 5.91 3.96 15.01
C PHE A 40 7.17 4.25 15.85
N ARG A 41 7.05 4.66 17.11
CA ARG A 41 8.17 5.10 17.97
C ARG A 41 9.32 4.10 18.13
N TYR A 42 9.08 2.82 17.84
CA TYR A 42 10.06 1.74 17.98
C TYR A 42 10.88 1.46 16.71
N PHE A 43 10.62 2.21 15.62
CA PHE A 43 11.21 1.96 14.30
C PHE A 43 12.07 3.15 13.85
N PRO A 44 13.05 2.92 12.95
CA PRO A 44 13.77 4.02 12.31
C PRO A 44 12.81 4.91 11.52
N ASP A 45 13.12 6.20 11.41
CA ASP A 45 12.30 7.19 10.68
C ASP A 45 10.83 7.21 11.12
N ALA A 46 10.58 7.00 12.41
CA ALA A 46 9.26 6.94 13.02
C ALA A 46 8.37 8.13 12.65
N ASP A 47 8.93 9.34 12.60
CA ASP A 47 8.19 10.56 12.26
C ASP A 47 7.67 10.54 10.81
N GLU A 48 8.50 10.06 9.87
CA GLU A 48 8.13 9.97 8.47
C GLU A 48 7.07 8.88 8.23
N MET A 49 7.20 7.71 8.88
CA MET A 49 6.16 6.68 8.82
C MET A 49 4.86 7.16 9.47
N SER A 50 4.93 7.87 10.59
CA SER A 50 3.75 8.46 11.25
C SER A 50 3.04 9.45 10.33
N ARG A 51 3.80 10.31 9.65
CA ARG A 51 3.27 11.27 8.67
C ARG A 51 2.59 10.54 7.51
N ARG A 52 3.23 9.51 6.94
CA ARG A 52 2.69 8.71 5.84
C ARG A 52 1.44 7.93 6.24
N ALA A 53 1.41 7.34 7.44
CA ALA A 53 0.23 6.68 7.96
C ALA A 53 -0.94 7.64 8.12
N TRP A 54 -0.68 8.83 8.69
CA TRP A 54 -1.70 9.88 8.82
C TRP A 54 -2.21 10.37 7.47
N ASP A 55 -1.32 10.53 6.50
CA ASP A 55 -1.67 10.85 5.11
C ASP A 55 -2.67 9.85 4.51
N VAL A 56 -2.47 8.55 4.74
CA VAL A 56 -3.39 7.50 4.27
C VAL A 56 -4.71 7.55 5.05
N ILE A 57 -4.65 7.51 6.37
CA ILE A 57 -5.82 7.46 7.27
C ILE A 57 -6.74 8.68 7.03
N SER A 58 -6.18 9.88 6.98
CA SER A 58 -6.95 11.13 6.80
C SER A 58 -7.60 11.24 5.42
N SER A 59 -7.10 10.50 4.43
CA SER A 59 -7.64 10.49 3.07
C SER A 59 -8.73 9.43 2.85
N GLY A 60 -8.91 8.53 3.82
CA GLY A 60 -9.88 7.46 3.75
C GLY A 60 -11.09 7.64 4.69
N THR A 61 -11.93 6.62 4.66
CA THR A 61 -13.04 6.40 5.59
C THR A 61 -13.20 4.90 5.85
N LEU A 62 -13.57 4.56 7.09
CA LEU A 62 -14.00 3.22 7.51
C LEU A 62 -15.53 3.14 7.62
N GLU A 63 -16.24 4.19 7.22
CA GLU A 63 -17.70 4.23 7.25
C GLU A 63 -18.27 3.12 6.35
N ASN A 64 -19.00 2.18 6.95
CA ASN A 64 -19.61 1.03 6.27
C ASN A 64 -18.60 0.09 5.56
N ALA A 65 -17.32 0.09 5.97
CA ALA A 65 -16.29 -0.74 5.35
C ALA A 65 -15.39 -1.42 6.39
N LEU A 66 -14.96 -2.65 6.09
CA LEU A 66 -14.00 -3.38 6.94
C LEU A 66 -12.57 -2.86 6.78
N TYR A 67 -12.25 -2.30 5.61
CA TYR A 67 -10.95 -1.74 5.26
C TYR A 67 -11.11 -0.29 4.84
N LEU A 68 -10.05 0.49 5.00
CA LEU A 68 -10.04 1.89 4.64
C LEU A 68 -10.28 2.06 3.14
N LEU A 69 -11.32 2.79 2.79
CA LEU A 69 -11.63 3.17 1.40
C LEU A 69 -11.34 4.66 1.19
N PRO A 70 -11.05 5.10 -0.04
CA PRO A 70 -10.87 6.52 -0.31
C PRO A 70 -12.16 7.28 -0.03
N ARG A 71 -12.04 8.46 0.61
CA ARG A 71 -13.20 9.23 1.08
C ARG A 71 -13.99 9.89 -0.05
N LYS A 72 -13.31 10.22 -1.15
CA LYS A 72 -13.89 10.98 -2.27
C LYS A 72 -13.49 10.31 -3.57
N GLU A 73 -14.36 10.46 -4.55
CA GLU A 73 -14.08 10.10 -5.93
C GLU A 73 -13.86 11.37 -6.74
N SER A 74 -12.73 11.40 -7.45
CA SER A 74 -12.40 12.49 -8.37
C SER A 74 -12.98 12.22 -9.76
N SER A 75 -12.80 13.16 -10.68
CA SER A 75 -13.27 12.98 -12.06
C SER A 75 -12.59 11.78 -12.73
N LEU A 76 -13.28 11.13 -13.67
CA LEU A 76 -12.70 10.03 -14.45
C LEU A 76 -11.41 10.47 -15.18
N ALA A 77 -11.38 11.68 -15.74
CA ALA A 77 -10.19 12.21 -16.41
C ALA A 77 -8.98 12.31 -15.46
N GLU A 78 -9.21 12.74 -14.21
CA GLU A 78 -8.17 12.78 -13.19
C GLU A 78 -7.70 11.38 -12.79
N ARG A 79 -8.63 10.42 -12.61
CA ARG A 79 -8.28 9.02 -12.33
C ARG A 79 -7.46 8.40 -13.45
N LEU A 80 -7.81 8.63 -14.72
CA LEU A 80 -7.04 8.16 -15.88
C LEU A 80 -5.63 8.74 -15.88
N SER A 81 -5.48 10.05 -15.63
CA SER A 81 -4.16 10.69 -15.58
C SER A 81 -3.30 10.16 -14.44
N LEU A 82 -3.88 9.94 -13.26
CA LEU A 82 -3.19 9.36 -12.11
C LEU A 82 -2.82 7.89 -12.32
N GLY A 83 -3.70 7.11 -12.95
CA GLY A 83 -3.43 5.73 -13.36
C GLY A 83 -2.27 5.65 -14.36
N GLU A 84 -2.20 6.59 -15.31
CA GLU A 84 -1.07 6.70 -16.24
C GLU A 84 0.23 7.04 -15.51
N ALA A 85 0.20 7.97 -14.56
CA ALA A 85 1.37 8.32 -13.76
C ALA A 85 1.87 7.12 -12.94
N TRP A 86 0.96 6.30 -12.41
CA TRP A 86 1.28 5.07 -11.70
C TRP A 86 1.86 4.00 -12.63
N LEU A 87 1.27 3.79 -13.81
CA LEU A 87 1.76 2.85 -14.81
C LEU A 87 3.20 3.17 -15.27
N ARG A 88 3.49 4.45 -15.47
CA ARG A 88 4.85 4.90 -15.82
C ARG A 88 5.86 4.63 -14.70
N GLU A 89 5.43 4.69 -13.45
CA GLU A 89 6.29 4.36 -12.32
C GLU A 89 6.54 2.85 -12.22
N LEU A 90 5.51 2.03 -12.42
CA LEU A 90 5.68 0.58 -12.53
C LEU A 90 6.67 0.21 -13.63
N ALA A 91 6.53 0.80 -14.83
CA ALA A 91 7.47 0.62 -15.93
C ALA A 91 8.92 0.94 -15.53
N ARG A 92 9.14 2.10 -14.89
CA ARG A 92 10.46 2.57 -14.46
C ARG A 92 11.08 1.61 -13.45
N VAL A 93 10.31 1.18 -12.45
CA VAL A 93 10.83 0.30 -11.40
C VAL A 93 11.10 -1.09 -11.95
N CYS A 94 10.22 -1.67 -12.78
CA CYS A 94 10.48 -2.94 -13.46
C CYS A 94 11.80 -2.91 -14.24
N GLU A 95 12.05 -1.84 -14.99
CA GLU A 95 13.31 -1.63 -15.71
C GLU A 95 14.52 -1.54 -14.76
N ALA A 96 14.39 -0.78 -13.67
CA ALA A 96 15.45 -0.62 -12.67
C ALA A 96 15.82 -1.93 -11.95
N VAL A 97 14.85 -2.84 -11.77
CA VAL A 97 15.07 -4.16 -11.16
C VAL A 97 15.40 -5.25 -12.19
N GLY A 98 15.65 -4.87 -13.45
CA GLY A 98 16.10 -5.78 -14.52
C GLY A 98 15.00 -6.63 -15.15
N ASP A 99 13.73 -6.28 -14.97
CA ASP A 99 12.58 -6.97 -15.57
C ASP A 99 12.09 -6.23 -16.83
N GLU A 100 12.80 -6.46 -17.94
CA GLU A 100 12.53 -5.78 -19.21
C GLU A 100 11.17 -6.14 -19.82
N GLU A 101 10.69 -7.37 -19.59
CA GLU A 101 9.40 -7.85 -20.10
C GLU A 101 8.25 -7.08 -19.42
N LEU A 102 8.23 -7.05 -18.09
CA LEU A 102 7.20 -6.31 -17.35
C LEU A 102 7.30 -4.80 -17.61
N ALA A 103 8.51 -4.27 -17.73
CA ALA A 103 8.70 -2.87 -18.11
C ALA A 103 8.12 -2.57 -19.49
N ALA A 104 8.30 -3.46 -20.47
CA ALA A 104 7.74 -3.31 -21.81
C ALA A 104 6.21 -3.37 -21.80
N ILE A 105 5.60 -4.28 -21.03
CA ILE A 105 4.14 -4.35 -20.87
C ILE A 105 3.61 -3.03 -20.31
N CYS A 106 4.19 -2.54 -19.20
CA CYS A 106 3.77 -1.28 -18.59
C CYS A 106 3.91 -0.09 -19.54
N ARG A 107 4.99 -0.02 -20.34
CA ARG A 107 5.21 1.06 -21.33
C ARG A 107 4.24 1.02 -22.50
N ALA A 108 3.89 -0.18 -22.97
CA ALA A 108 3.04 -0.36 -24.14
C ALA A 108 1.54 -0.23 -23.80
N ALA A 109 1.17 -0.46 -22.55
CA ALA A 109 -0.22 -0.45 -22.12
C ALA A 109 -0.87 0.94 -22.26
N LYS A 110 -2.04 0.97 -22.91
CA LYS A 110 -2.87 2.18 -23.03
C LYS A 110 -3.80 2.30 -21.83
N VAL A 111 -3.87 3.47 -21.22
CA VAL A 111 -4.84 3.73 -20.15
C VAL A 111 -6.23 3.92 -20.74
N VAL A 112 -7.19 3.13 -20.30
CA VAL A 112 -8.58 3.15 -20.79
C VAL A 112 -9.57 3.20 -19.62
N ALA A 113 -10.67 3.91 -19.82
CA ALA A 113 -11.75 3.94 -18.85
C ALA A 113 -12.47 2.58 -18.83
N ALA A 114 -12.80 2.12 -17.63
CA ALA A 114 -13.57 0.92 -17.39
C ALA A 114 -14.49 1.14 -16.17
N THR A 115 -15.51 0.32 -16.05
CA THR A 115 -16.32 0.21 -14.83
C THR A 115 -15.57 -0.55 -13.75
N ARG A 116 -15.97 -0.37 -12.47
CA ARG A 116 -15.40 -1.16 -11.36
C ARG A 116 -15.60 -2.66 -11.54
N ASP A 117 -16.73 -3.07 -12.10
CA ASP A 117 -17.04 -4.49 -12.35
C ASP A 117 -16.13 -5.07 -13.43
N GLU A 118 -15.82 -4.32 -14.48
CA GLU A 118 -14.85 -4.74 -15.51
C GLU A 118 -13.43 -4.84 -14.93
N VAL A 119 -13.01 -3.86 -14.11
CA VAL A 119 -11.72 -3.93 -13.41
C VAL A 119 -11.66 -5.13 -12.48
N HIS A 120 -12.73 -5.38 -11.72
CA HIS A 120 -12.81 -6.53 -10.83
C HIS A 120 -12.74 -7.85 -11.60
N ALA A 121 -13.53 -8.00 -12.68
CA ALA A 121 -13.52 -9.19 -13.52
C ALA A 121 -12.16 -9.45 -14.18
N ALA A 122 -11.43 -8.39 -14.55
CA ALA A 122 -10.06 -8.49 -15.06
C ALA A 122 -9.09 -8.99 -13.97
N ARG A 123 -9.19 -8.49 -12.74
CA ARG A 123 -8.36 -8.94 -11.60
C ARG A 123 -8.57 -10.40 -11.19
N MET A 124 -9.66 -11.02 -11.63
CA MET A 124 -9.91 -12.45 -11.41
C MET A 124 -9.16 -13.36 -12.41
N GLN A 125 -8.44 -12.78 -13.37
CA GLN A 125 -7.66 -13.50 -14.37
C GLN A 125 -6.16 -13.46 -14.02
N ASP A 126 -5.39 -14.30 -14.69
CA ASP A 126 -3.93 -14.19 -14.70
C ASP A 126 -3.53 -13.02 -15.60
N ILE A 127 -3.12 -11.91 -14.98
CA ILE A 127 -2.87 -10.63 -15.65
C ILE A 127 -1.51 -10.06 -15.26
N PRO A 128 -0.87 -9.26 -16.14
CA PRO A 128 0.42 -8.64 -15.85
C PRO A 128 0.47 -7.82 -14.55
N GLU A 129 -0.65 -7.28 -14.06
CA GLU A 129 -0.69 -6.61 -12.75
C GLU A 129 -0.18 -7.51 -11.62
N LEU A 130 -0.55 -8.79 -11.64
CA LEU A 130 -0.13 -9.77 -10.62
C LEU A 130 1.37 -10.05 -10.71
N TRP A 131 1.90 -10.17 -11.93
CA TRP A 131 3.33 -10.43 -12.14
C TRP A 131 4.19 -9.25 -11.72
N VAL A 132 3.76 -8.02 -12.06
CA VAL A 132 4.39 -6.78 -11.57
C VAL A 132 4.33 -6.71 -10.05
N PHE A 133 3.17 -7.02 -9.47
CA PHE A 133 2.99 -7.04 -8.02
C PHE A 133 3.93 -8.03 -7.33
N ASP A 134 4.02 -9.26 -7.83
CA ASP A 134 4.88 -10.31 -7.27
C ASP A 134 6.36 -9.92 -7.39
N ARG A 135 6.79 -9.41 -8.56
CA ARG A 135 8.14 -8.93 -8.78
C ARG A 135 8.50 -7.81 -7.80
N LEU A 136 7.63 -6.81 -7.64
CA LEU A 136 7.82 -5.73 -6.67
C LEU A 136 7.85 -6.24 -5.24
N GLY A 137 6.96 -7.18 -4.90
CA GLY A 137 6.90 -7.79 -3.58
C GLY A 137 8.20 -8.51 -3.21
N ASP A 138 8.80 -9.24 -4.15
CA ASP A 138 10.08 -9.92 -3.96
C ASP A 138 11.24 -8.92 -3.81
N GLU A 139 11.25 -7.86 -4.63
CA GLU A 139 12.26 -6.81 -4.57
C GLU A 139 12.18 -6.03 -3.24
N ILE A 140 10.97 -5.68 -2.78
CA ILE A 140 10.77 -5.04 -1.47
C ILE A 140 11.19 -5.99 -0.34
N ARG A 141 10.83 -7.28 -0.42
CA ARG A 141 11.18 -8.26 0.62
C ARG A 141 12.69 -8.44 0.74
N SER A 142 13.40 -8.51 -0.39
CA SER A 142 14.86 -8.68 -0.41
C SER A 142 15.64 -7.46 0.09
N ARG A 143 15.04 -6.26 0.01
CA ARG A 143 15.65 -4.99 0.41
C ARG A 143 15.13 -4.43 1.75
N LYS A 144 14.42 -5.24 2.53
CA LYS A 144 14.02 -4.85 3.89
C LYS A 144 15.26 -4.58 4.74
N THR A 145 15.19 -3.52 5.55
CA THR A 145 16.28 -3.14 6.46
C THR A 145 16.09 -3.68 7.88
N LEU A 146 14.89 -4.18 8.21
CA LEU A 146 14.53 -4.63 9.55
C LEU A 146 13.77 -5.97 9.52
N HIS A 147 14.25 -6.93 10.32
CA HIS A 147 13.73 -8.30 10.41
C HIS A 147 13.42 -8.71 11.86
N THR A 148 12.59 -7.92 12.55
CA THR A 148 12.15 -8.22 13.91
C THR A 148 10.69 -8.66 13.94
N ASP A 149 10.27 -9.35 15.00
CA ASP A 149 8.86 -9.69 15.21
C ASP A 149 7.97 -8.45 15.24
N ALA A 150 8.47 -7.34 15.79
CA ALA A 150 7.80 -6.03 15.74
C ALA A 150 7.64 -5.52 14.31
N ALA A 151 8.65 -5.66 13.44
CA ALA A 151 8.55 -5.26 12.04
C ALA A 151 7.51 -6.11 11.27
N TYR A 152 7.46 -7.41 11.52
CA TYR A 152 6.44 -8.27 10.92
C TYR A 152 5.03 -7.94 11.44
N GLY A 153 4.88 -7.72 12.75
CA GLY A 153 3.62 -7.26 13.33
C GLY A 153 3.19 -5.89 12.80
N LEU A 154 4.13 -5.00 12.51
CA LEU A 154 3.84 -3.70 11.89
C LEU A 154 3.30 -3.91 10.47
N HIS A 155 3.92 -4.77 9.66
CA HIS A 155 3.41 -5.06 8.31
C HIS A 155 1.98 -5.62 8.33
N GLU A 156 1.65 -6.50 9.27
CA GLU A 156 0.27 -6.99 9.47
C GLU A 156 -0.67 -5.83 9.83
N ALA A 157 -0.28 -4.95 10.75
CA ALA A 157 -1.07 -3.78 11.12
C ALA A 157 -1.28 -2.80 9.95
N LEU A 158 -0.25 -2.59 9.13
CA LEU A 158 -0.30 -1.75 7.93
C LEU A 158 -1.24 -2.34 6.87
N TYR A 159 -1.10 -3.63 6.56
CA TYR A 159 -1.98 -4.32 5.63
C TYR A 159 -3.41 -4.31 6.14
N GLY A 160 -3.59 -4.54 7.45
CA GLY A 160 -4.85 -4.50 8.12
C GLY A 160 -5.62 -3.20 7.92
N LEU A 161 -4.96 -2.06 7.71
CA LEU A 161 -5.59 -0.76 7.49
C LEU A 161 -6.52 -0.75 6.27
N ALA A 162 -6.01 -1.15 5.11
CA ALA A 162 -6.69 -0.95 3.81
C ALA A 162 -6.81 -2.23 2.95
N ALA A 163 -6.23 -3.35 3.38
CA ALA A 163 -6.05 -4.55 2.55
C ALA A 163 -5.38 -4.23 1.20
N ASP A 164 -4.43 -3.30 1.23
CA ASP A 164 -3.74 -2.78 0.05
C ASP A 164 -2.24 -2.74 0.33
N TYR A 165 -1.50 -3.55 -0.43
CA TYR A 165 -0.06 -3.68 -0.25
C TYR A 165 0.71 -2.45 -0.73
N TYR A 166 0.24 -1.74 -1.75
CA TYR A 166 0.92 -0.52 -2.18
C TYR A 166 0.78 0.61 -1.14
N LEU A 167 -0.37 0.70 -0.45
CA LEU A 167 -0.51 1.59 0.70
C LEU A 167 0.34 1.13 1.89
N THR A 168 0.42 -0.18 2.12
CA THR A 168 1.32 -0.76 3.13
C THR A 168 2.77 -0.37 2.87
N TRP A 169 3.23 -0.55 1.63
CA TRP A 169 4.58 -0.18 1.20
C TRP A 169 4.80 1.33 1.22
N TYR A 170 3.78 2.14 0.91
CA TYR A 170 3.89 3.61 0.99
C TYR A 170 4.24 4.05 2.41
N ILE A 171 3.55 3.49 3.41
CA ILE A 171 3.80 3.80 4.82
C ILE A 171 5.13 3.20 5.28
N ALA A 172 5.41 1.95 4.92
CA ALA A 172 6.62 1.22 5.29
C ALA A 172 7.86 1.61 4.47
N GLN A 173 7.79 2.60 3.57
CA GLN A 173 8.89 2.95 2.67
C GLN A 173 10.23 3.16 3.37
N PRO A 174 10.31 3.78 4.56
CA PRO A 174 11.58 3.89 5.29
C PRO A 174 12.21 2.56 5.75
N LEU A 175 11.48 1.44 5.67
CA LEU A 175 11.92 0.12 6.11
C LEU A 175 12.46 -0.77 4.97
N PHE A 176 12.58 -0.24 3.76
CA PHE A 176 13.20 -0.94 2.63
C PHE A 176 13.88 0.03 1.67
N ASP A 177 14.96 -0.42 1.03
CA ASP A 177 15.73 0.40 0.10
C ASP A 177 15.37 0.12 -1.36
N LEU A 178 14.17 0.54 -1.78
CA LEU A 178 13.76 0.49 -3.19
C LEU A 178 13.37 1.89 -3.64
N ASP A 179 14.01 2.37 -4.69
CA ASP A 179 13.64 3.61 -5.36
C ASP A 179 12.33 3.39 -6.13
N ILE A 180 11.20 3.56 -5.44
CA ILE A 180 9.83 3.57 -5.99
C ILE A 180 9.05 4.77 -5.43
N ASP A 181 8.42 5.53 -6.33
CA ASP A 181 7.56 6.66 -5.99
C ASP A 181 6.12 6.19 -5.72
N LEU A 182 5.91 5.62 -4.53
CA LEU A 182 4.60 5.18 -4.06
C LEU A 182 3.62 6.33 -3.81
N THR A 183 4.07 7.59 -3.87
CA THR A 183 3.16 8.74 -3.76
C THR A 183 2.22 8.82 -4.95
N ARG A 184 2.61 8.27 -6.10
CA ARG A 184 1.78 8.16 -7.30
C ARG A 184 0.60 7.22 -7.09
N TYR A 185 0.85 6.04 -6.51
CA TYR A 185 -0.21 5.11 -6.16
C TYR A 185 -1.15 5.72 -5.11
N LEU A 186 -0.60 6.37 -4.08
CA LEU A 186 -1.42 7.04 -3.07
C LEU A 186 -2.35 8.08 -3.70
N ARG A 187 -1.86 8.91 -4.62
CA ARG A 187 -2.70 9.90 -5.32
C ARG A 187 -3.80 9.23 -6.13
N PHE A 188 -3.48 8.16 -6.85
CA PHE A 188 -4.46 7.38 -7.62
C PHE A 188 -5.55 6.77 -6.73
N TRP A 189 -5.15 6.09 -5.65
CA TRP A 189 -6.08 5.53 -4.66
C TRP A 189 -6.96 6.61 -4.02
N ARG A 190 -6.37 7.75 -3.60
CA ARG A 190 -7.09 8.90 -3.02
C ARG A 190 -8.17 9.46 -3.93
N ALA A 191 -7.98 9.37 -5.24
CA ALA A 191 -8.94 9.80 -6.24
C ALA A 191 -10.11 8.81 -6.44
N GLY A 192 -10.13 7.69 -5.72
CA GLY A 192 -11.09 6.60 -5.90
C GLY A 192 -10.71 5.59 -6.97
N GLY A 193 -9.47 5.68 -7.48
CA GLY A 193 -8.97 4.89 -8.58
C GLY A 193 -8.77 3.43 -8.23
N VAL A 194 -9.24 2.56 -9.12
CA VAL A 194 -8.89 1.13 -9.15
C VAL A 194 -8.48 0.75 -10.57
N CYS A 195 -7.56 -0.20 -10.72
CA CYS A 195 -7.05 -0.56 -12.04
C CYS A 195 -6.82 -2.06 -12.24
N ALA A 196 -6.75 -2.47 -13.51
CA ALA A 196 -6.31 -3.80 -13.93
C ALA A 196 -5.33 -3.65 -15.11
N LEU A 197 -4.06 -3.96 -14.92
CA LEU A 197 -3.07 -4.01 -16.00
C LEU A 197 -3.21 -5.31 -16.78
N MET A 198 -3.68 -5.18 -18.02
CA MET A 198 -3.76 -6.21 -19.05
C MET A 198 -2.56 -6.07 -20.02
N PRO A 199 -2.27 -7.08 -20.88
CA PRO A 199 -1.10 -7.05 -21.76
C PRO A 199 -0.94 -5.79 -22.64
N THR A 200 -2.04 -5.13 -23.00
CA THR A 200 -2.02 -3.95 -23.89
C THR A 200 -2.74 -2.73 -23.32
N GLN A 201 -3.32 -2.84 -22.13
CA GLN A 201 -4.14 -1.76 -21.57
C GLN A 201 -4.15 -1.77 -20.05
N LEU A 202 -4.21 -0.58 -19.45
CA LEU A 202 -4.56 -0.41 -18.05
C LEU A 202 -6.02 0.02 -17.98
N LEU A 203 -6.88 -0.88 -17.51
CA LEU A 203 -8.26 -0.53 -17.19
C LEU A 203 -8.25 0.35 -15.94
N VAL A 204 -8.95 1.48 -15.95
CA VAL A 204 -9.06 2.39 -14.79
C VAL A 204 -10.52 2.73 -14.57
N SER A 205 -10.99 2.55 -13.33
CA SER A 205 -12.30 2.99 -12.88
C SER A 205 -12.22 4.16 -11.91
#